data_AF-Q5C5X2-F1
#
_entry.id   AF-Q5C5X2-F1
#
_cell.length_a   1.000
_cell.length_b   1.000
_cell.length_c   1.000
_cell.angle_alpha   90.00
_cell.angle_beta   90.00
_cell.angle_gamma   90.00
#
_symmetry.space_group_name_H-M   'P 1'
#
loop_
_entity.id
_entity.type
_entity.pdbx_description
1 polymer ?
#
loop_
_entity_poly.entity_id
_entity_poly.type
_entity_poly.pdbx_seq_one_letter_code
_entity_poly.pdbx_strand_id
1 'polypeptide(L)'
;GIRKDFLKRCFIKHKTKASAFKKKGKQSKTDTSQVQPIKIKYVIQIKPPLIHLDDPKEFILDVAGSQDRWSSKVKFTQNSAETQSSIGQIEQSNVGRIQNLRILPSENNETKYNIDNLVVTQYLDANEIYRLLKSPQFYALLPPECRSCSIKVS
;
A
#
# COMPACT_ATOMS: atom_id res chain seq x y z
N GLY A 1 -1.69 -0.02 -31.15
CA GLY A 1 -2.02 -0.78 -29.94
C GLY A 1 -0.76 -1.51 -29.48
N ILE A 2 -0.52 -1.60 -28.16
CA ILE A 2 0.76 -1.82 -27.41
C ILE A 2 1.04 -0.52 -26.64
N ARG A 3 1.13 -0.41 -25.31
CA ARG A 3 1.14 -1.34 -24.17
C ARG A 3 0.60 -0.59 -22.94
N LYS A 4 -0.36 -1.19 -22.21
CA LYS A 4 -0.85 -0.73 -20.90
C LYS A 4 0.10 -1.13 -19.73
N ASP A 5 1.35 -1.48 -20.02
CA ASP A 5 2.25 -2.16 -19.06
C ASP A 5 3.22 -1.24 -18.32
N PHE A 6 3.21 0.07 -18.58
CA PHE A 6 4.27 0.97 -18.11
C PHE A 6 4.25 1.24 -16.59
N LEU A 7 3.13 1.01 -15.89
CA LEU A 7 2.99 1.37 -14.48
C LEU A 7 3.30 0.25 -13.46
N LYS A 8 3.79 -0.92 -13.91
CA LYS A 8 3.86 -2.10 -13.02
C LYS A 8 5.13 -2.30 -12.18
N ARG A 9 6.14 -1.43 -12.21
CA ARG A 9 7.40 -1.69 -11.48
C ARG A 9 8.05 -0.44 -10.88
N CYS A 10 7.62 -0.06 -9.69
CA CYS A 10 8.42 0.74 -8.76
C CYS A 10 8.44 0.03 -7.41
N PHE A 11 9.31 -0.98 -7.27
CA PHE A 11 9.60 -1.63 -5.99
C PHE A 11 10.87 -1.02 -5.40
N ILE A 12 10.75 -0.30 -4.29
CA ILE A 12 11.90 0.07 -3.46
C ILE A 12 11.89 -0.88 -2.24
N LYS A 13 12.80 -1.87 -2.24
CA LYS A 13 13.12 -2.66 -1.05
C LYS A 13 14.01 -1.82 -0.14
N HIS A 14 13.50 -1.40 1.01
CA HIS A 14 14.36 -0.94 2.10
C HIS A 14 14.39 -1.96 3.23
N LYS A 15 15.59 -2.47 3.56
CA LYS A 15 15.88 -3.13 4.83
C LYS A 15 16.00 -2.03 5.90
N THR A 16 15.31 -2.15 7.02
CA THR A 16 15.44 -1.22 8.15
C THR A 16 16.01 -1.94 9.37
N LYS A 17 17.18 -1.50 9.85
CA LYS A 17 17.66 -1.81 11.21
C LYS A 17 16.93 -0.88 12.18
N ALA A 18 16.32 -1.44 13.21
CA ALA A 18 15.55 -0.71 14.20
C ALA A 18 16.46 0.15 15.10
N SER A 19 16.05 1.39 15.36
CA SER A 19 16.51 2.20 16.48
C SER A 19 15.29 2.82 17.13
N ALA A 20 15.17 2.63 18.45
CA ALA A 20 14.07 3.12 19.26
C ALA A 20 14.15 4.64 19.43
N PHE A 21 13.02 5.34 19.33
CA PHE A 21 12.96 6.76 19.69
C PHE A 21 11.83 7.10 20.66
N LYS A 22 12.21 7.88 21.68
CA LYS A 22 11.42 8.35 22.83
C LYS A 22 10.31 9.32 22.41
N LYS A 23 9.16 9.24 23.10
CA LYS A 23 8.06 10.20 23.05
C LYS A 23 8.50 11.57 23.60
N LYS A 24 8.21 12.66 22.87
CA LYS A 24 8.02 14.01 23.43
C LYS A 24 6.71 14.61 22.90
N GLY A 25 6.03 15.35 23.77
CA GLY A 25 4.61 15.69 23.65
C GLY A 25 4.25 17.05 23.04
N LYS A 26 2.93 17.25 23.05
CA LYS A 26 2.05 18.42 22.82
C LYS A 26 2.61 19.75 22.26
N GLN A 27 1.99 20.21 21.17
CA GLN A 27 1.55 21.60 20.88
C GLN A 27 0.41 21.50 19.84
N SER A 28 -0.83 21.88 20.18
CA SER A 28 -1.51 23.20 20.05
C SER A 28 -2.17 23.43 18.67
N LYS A 29 -3.41 23.94 18.74
CA LYS A 29 -4.48 23.96 17.71
C LYS A 29 -4.25 25.01 16.61
N THR A 30 -4.62 24.69 15.37
CA THR A 30 -5.10 25.65 14.34
C THR A 30 -5.98 24.94 13.29
N ASP A 31 -7.08 25.63 12.94
CA ASP A 31 -7.98 25.50 11.78
C ASP A 31 -8.49 24.14 11.29
N THR A 32 -9.71 23.80 11.69
CA THR A 32 -10.54 22.75 11.06
C THR A 32 -11.29 23.29 9.85
N SER A 33 -10.57 23.49 8.74
CA SER A 33 -11.15 23.11 7.46
C SER A 33 -11.21 21.57 7.48
N GLN A 34 -12.42 20.98 7.40
CA GLN A 34 -12.57 19.52 7.32
C GLN A 34 -12.04 19.04 5.98
N VAL A 35 -10.71 18.97 5.86
CA VAL A 35 -10.02 18.26 4.80
C VAL A 35 -10.43 16.80 4.99
N GLN A 36 -11.25 16.29 4.06
CA GLN A 36 -11.61 14.87 4.10
C GLN A 36 -10.31 14.07 4.14
N PRO A 37 -10.18 13.09 5.05
CA PRO A 37 -8.97 12.29 5.15
C PRO A 37 -8.76 11.60 3.80
N ILE A 38 -7.63 11.90 3.16
CA ILE A 38 -7.27 11.33 1.86
C ILE A 38 -7.16 9.82 2.04
N LYS A 39 -8.09 9.10 1.42
CA LYS A 39 -8.02 7.64 1.33
C LYS A 39 -7.22 7.26 0.11
N ILE A 40 -6.33 6.29 0.29
CA ILE A 40 -5.53 5.72 -0.80
C ILE A 40 -5.76 4.23 -0.90
N LYS A 41 -5.57 3.71 -2.10
CA LYS A 41 -5.75 2.29 -2.39
C LYS A 41 -4.51 1.49 -1.98
N TYR A 42 -4.74 0.40 -1.29
CA TYR A 42 -3.74 -0.62 -0.99
C TYR A 42 -4.10 -1.93 -1.68
N VAL A 43 -3.09 -2.60 -2.22
CA VAL A 43 -3.20 -3.96 -2.76
C VAL A 43 -2.38 -4.89 -1.88
N ILE A 44 -3.02 -5.90 -1.33
CA ILE A 44 -2.43 -6.87 -0.42
C ILE A 44 -2.30 -8.19 -1.19
N GLN A 45 -1.13 -8.80 -1.15
CA GLN A 45 -0.85 -10.08 -1.79
C GLN A 45 -0.28 -11.07 -0.77
N ILE A 46 -0.86 -12.27 -0.73
CA ILE A 46 -0.40 -13.39 0.10
C ILE A 46 0.12 -14.51 -0.82
N LYS A 47 1.26 -15.10 -0.45
CA LYS A 47 1.77 -16.34 -1.05
C LYS A 47 2.05 -17.39 0.04
N PRO A 48 1.79 -18.69 -0.22
CA PRO A 48 1.10 -19.26 -1.39
C PRO A 48 -0.37 -18.78 -1.48
N PRO A 49 -1.06 -18.98 -2.62
CA PRO A 49 -2.44 -18.54 -2.75
C PRO A 49 -3.36 -19.38 -1.84
N LEU A 50 -4.34 -18.70 -1.26
CA LEU A 50 -5.44 -19.23 -0.46
C LEU A 50 -6.46 -19.90 -1.40
N ILE A 51 -6.29 -21.20 -1.65
CA ILE A 51 -7.08 -21.99 -2.60
C ILE A 51 -7.75 -23.20 -1.94
N HIS A 52 -7.40 -23.52 -0.71
CA HIS A 52 -8.02 -24.61 0.05
C HIS A 52 -9.35 -24.14 0.64
N LEU A 53 -10.27 -25.09 0.83
CA LEU A 53 -11.61 -24.80 1.36
C LEU A 53 -11.57 -24.22 2.77
N ASP A 54 -10.57 -24.63 3.54
CA ASP A 54 -10.36 -24.27 4.94
C ASP A 54 -9.50 -23.00 5.11
N ASP A 55 -9.04 -22.41 4.02
CA ASP A 55 -8.24 -21.19 4.07
C ASP A 55 -9.11 -20.01 4.54
N PRO A 56 -8.59 -19.14 5.44
CA PRO A 56 -9.32 -17.95 5.84
C PRO A 56 -9.56 -17.04 4.63
N LYS A 57 -10.80 -16.56 4.47
CA LYS A 57 -11.16 -15.64 3.37
C LYS A 57 -10.97 -14.18 3.73
N GLU A 58 -10.93 -13.88 5.03
CA GLU A 58 -10.75 -12.54 5.58
C GLU A 58 -9.66 -12.52 6.64
N PHE A 59 -8.83 -11.48 6.59
CA PHE A 59 -7.75 -11.25 7.53
C PHE A 59 -7.84 -9.84 8.11
N ILE A 60 -7.45 -9.69 9.36
CA ILE A 60 -7.16 -8.39 9.96
C ILE A 60 -5.73 -8.03 9.57
N LEU A 61 -5.56 -6.89 8.90
CA LEU A 61 -4.27 -6.34 8.53
C LEU A 61 -4.02 -5.08 9.35
N ASP A 62 -2.95 -5.11 10.14
CA ASP A 62 -2.39 -3.95 10.83
C ASP A 62 -1.25 -3.38 10.00
N VAL A 63 -1.35 -2.11 9.62
CA VAL A 63 -0.31 -1.39 8.89
C VAL A 63 0.11 -0.17 9.69
N ALA A 64 1.40 -0.04 9.94
CA ALA A 64 1.98 1.15 10.54
C ALA A 64 3.09 1.71 9.65
N GLY A 65 2.99 2.99 9.34
CA GLY A 65 3.99 3.71 8.56
C GLY A 65 4.56 4.91 9.31
N SER A 66 5.29 5.76 8.59
CA SER A 66 5.97 6.93 9.14
C SER A 66 5.03 8.05 9.62
N GLN A 67 3.79 8.09 9.13
CA GLN A 67 2.86 9.19 9.40
C GLN A 67 1.63 8.72 10.20
N ASP A 68 1.14 7.52 9.93
CA ASP A 68 -0.10 7.02 10.53
C ASP A 68 -0.08 5.49 10.70
N ARG A 69 -1.13 4.96 11.32
CA ARG A 69 -1.40 3.53 11.44
C ARG A 69 -2.88 3.23 11.26
N TRP A 70 -3.19 2.05 10.75
CA TRP A 70 -4.56 1.53 10.72
C TRP A 70 -4.59 0.02 10.91
N SER A 71 -5.75 -0.47 11.33
CA SER A 71 -6.08 -1.89 11.43
C SER A 71 -7.42 -2.10 10.75
N SER A 72 -7.50 -3.02 9.80
CA SER A 72 -8.74 -3.26 9.06
C SER A 72 -8.84 -4.68 8.54
N LYS A 73 -10.08 -5.17 8.43
CA LYS A 73 -10.38 -6.41 7.73
C LYS A 73 -10.17 -6.24 6.23
N VAL A 74 -9.51 -7.22 5.62
CA VAL A 74 -9.25 -7.33 4.18
C VAL A 74 -9.74 -8.68 3.71
N LYS A 75 -10.59 -8.66 2.70
CA LYS A 75 -11.08 -9.86 2.02
C LYS A 75 -10.23 -10.17 0.80
N PHE A 76 -9.83 -11.43 0.67
CA PHE A 76 -9.08 -11.91 -0.49
C PHE A 76 -10.07 -12.52 -1.49
N THR A 77 -10.33 -11.78 -2.57
CA THR A 77 -11.38 -12.11 -3.55
C THR A 77 -10.82 -12.60 -4.88
N GLN A 78 -9.52 -12.46 -5.11
CA GLN A 78 -8.89 -12.83 -6.36
C GLN A 78 -7.67 -13.71 -6.12
N ASN A 79 -7.51 -14.74 -6.96
CA ASN A 79 -6.29 -15.55 -7.03
C ASN A 79 -5.61 -15.32 -8.38
N SER A 80 -4.29 -15.11 -8.36
CA SER A 80 -3.47 -14.90 -9.54
C SER A 80 -2.56 -16.09 -9.77
N ALA A 81 -2.77 -16.81 -10.88
CA ALA A 81 -1.93 -17.93 -11.28
C ALA A 81 -0.53 -17.47 -11.73
N GLU A 82 -0.41 -16.29 -12.36
CA GLU A 82 0.87 -15.74 -12.79
C GLU A 82 1.80 -15.48 -11.61
N THR A 83 1.26 -14.88 -10.55
CA THR A 83 2.05 -14.50 -9.37
C THR A 83 1.99 -15.53 -8.25
N GLN A 84 1.19 -16.59 -8.40
CA GLN A 84 0.92 -17.60 -7.37
C GLN A 84 0.55 -16.94 -6.04
N SER A 85 -0.49 -16.09 -6.06
CA SER A 85 -0.87 -15.28 -4.90
C SER A 85 -2.37 -15.01 -4.81
N SER A 86 -2.88 -14.91 -3.59
CA SER A 86 -4.20 -14.31 -3.32
C SER A 86 -4.09 -12.82 -3.14
N ILE A 87 -5.08 -12.09 -3.63
CA ILE A 87 -5.09 -10.63 -3.70
C ILE A 87 -6.32 -10.08 -2.99
N GLY A 88 -6.06 -9.15 -2.07
CA GLY A 88 -7.05 -8.30 -1.41
C GLY A 88 -6.81 -6.84 -1.77
N GLN A 89 -7.86 -6.02 -1.69
CA GLN A 89 -7.76 -4.58 -1.93
C GLN A 89 -8.54 -3.83 -0.84
N ILE A 90 -8.01 -2.70 -0.40
CA ILE A 90 -8.68 -1.84 0.58
C ILE A 90 -8.30 -0.37 0.38
N GLU A 91 -9.20 0.54 0.74
CA GLU A 91 -8.91 1.96 0.82
C GLU A 91 -8.81 2.41 2.27
N GLN A 92 -7.69 3.02 2.64
CA GLN A 92 -7.40 3.46 4.01
C GLN A 92 -6.60 4.76 4.02
N SER A 93 -6.37 5.34 5.19
CA SER A 93 -5.53 6.53 5.35
C SER A 93 -4.12 6.29 4.81
N ASN A 94 -3.47 7.36 4.34
CA ASN A 94 -2.07 7.32 3.95
C ASN A 94 -1.19 7.19 5.21
N VAL A 95 -0.46 6.08 5.34
CA VAL A 95 0.46 5.86 6.47
C VAL A 95 1.86 6.43 6.24
N GLY A 96 2.09 7.08 5.10
CA GLY A 96 3.42 7.39 4.59
C GLY A 96 4.19 6.13 4.26
N ARG A 97 5.50 6.13 4.47
CA ARG A 97 6.35 4.96 4.22
C ARG A 97 5.97 3.83 5.18
N ILE A 98 5.51 2.70 4.65
CA ILE A 98 5.20 1.49 5.45
C ILE A 98 6.47 1.02 6.18
N GLN A 99 6.34 0.79 7.49
CA GLN A 99 7.45 0.36 8.35
C GLN A 99 7.19 -1.00 8.99
N ASN A 100 5.93 -1.27 9.39
CA ASN A 100 5.54 -2.52 10.03
C ASN A 100 4.22 -3.03 9.45
N LEU A 101 4.13 -4.35 9.33
CA LEU A 101 2.96 -5.08 8.86
C LEU A 101 2.70 -6.26 9.78
N ARG A 102 1.44 -6.47 10.15
CA ARG A 102 0.98 -7.68 10.82
C ARG A 102 -0.33 -8.13 10.20
N ILE A 103 -0.46 -9.42 9.94
CA ILE A 103 -1.67 -10.02 9.42
C ILE A 103 -2.12 -11.15 10.33
N LEU A 104 -3.42 -11.22 10.58
CA LEU A 104 -4.06 -12.23 11.42
C LEU A 104 -5.32 -12.71 10.73
N PRO A 105 -5.70 -13.99 10.87
CA PRO A 105 -6.98 -14.46 10.32
C PRO A 105 -8.11 -13.76 11.09
N SER A 106 -9.17 -13.32 10.39
CA SER A 106 -10.30 -12.69 11.07
C SER A 106 -11.17 -13.70 11.83
N GLU A 107 -11.03 -14.98 11.52
CA GLU A 107 -11.79 -16.08 12.11
C GLU A 107 -10.89 -16.90 13.02
N ASN A 108 -11.42 -17.29 14.19
CA ASN A 108 -10.77 -18.23 15.11
C ASN A 108 -11.02 -19.67 14.64
N ASN A 109 -10.55 -19.99 13.44
CA ASN A 109 -10.57 -21.37 12.99
C ASN A 109 -9.26 -22.03 13.44
N GLU A 110 -9.33 -23.25 13.96
CA GLU A 110 -8.15 -24.07 14.32
C GLU A 110 -7.35 -24.52 13.08
N THR A 111 -7.69 -24.00 11.90
CA THR A 111 -7.08 -24.35 10.62
C THR A 111 -5.70 -23.72 10.50
N LYS A 112 -4.72 -24.58 10.17
CA LYS A 112 -3.35 -24.17 9.90
C LYS A 112 -3.25 -23.74 8.44
N TYR A 113 -2.77 -22.53 8.23
CA TYR A 113 -2.43 -22.03 6.90
C TYR A 113 -1.02 -21.42 6.96
N ASN A 114 -0.31 -21.44 5.84
CA ASN A 114 1.05 -20.92 5.74
C ASN A 114 1.05 -19.66 4.89
N ILE A 115 1.70 -18.60 5.40
CA ILE A 115 1.99 -17.38 4.64
C ILE A 115 3.50 -17.27 4.56
N ASP A 116 4.04 -17.58 3.39
CA ASP A 116 5.47 -17.45 3.10
C ASP A 116 5.83 -16.00 2.79
N ASN A 117 4.90 -15.27 2.17
CA ASN A 117 5.14 -13.89 1.76
C ASN A 117 3.86 -13.05 1.83
N LEU A 118 3.98 -11.90 2.50
CA LEU A 118 2.98 -10.84 2.54
C LEU A 118 3.56 -9.59 1.87
N VAL A 119 2.91 -9.13 0.81
CA VAL A 119 3.25 -7.88 0.12
C VAL A 119 2.08 -6.91 0.24
N VAL A 120 2.34 -5.72 0.79
CA VAL A 120 1.38 -4.62 0.81
C VAL A 120 1.92 -3.52 -0.09
N THR A 121 1.18 -3.23 -1.16
CA THR A 121 1.50 -2.18 -2.12
C THR A 121 0.57 -1.01 -1.92
N GLN A 122 1.14 0.13 -1.55
CA GLN A 122 0.44 1.40 -1.45
C GLN A 122 0.43 2.08 -2.81
N TYR A 123 -0.75 2.49 -3.29
CA TYR A 123 -0.84 3.34 -4.46
C TYR A 123 -0.64 4.79 -4.04
N LEU A 124 0.12 5.50 -4.85
CA LEU A 124 0.37 6.93 -4.67
C LEU A 124 -0.87 7.72 -5.06
N ASP A 125 -1.16 8.79 -4.33
CA ASP A 125 -2.18 9.73 -4.76
C ASP A 125 -1.69 10.58 -5.97
N ALA A 126 -2.62 11.28 -6.62
CA ALA A 126 -2.31 12.06 -7.82
C ALA A 126 -1.25 13.15 -7.57
N ASN A 127 -1.23 13.75 -6.37
CA ASN A 127 -0.27 14.79 -6.01
C ASN A 127 1.11 14.22 -5.73
N GLU A 128 1.20 13.06 -5.08
CA GLU A 128 2.44 12.32 -4.87
C GLU A 128 3.03 11.89 -6.22
N ILE A 129 2.19 11.36 -7.13
CA ILE A 129 2.59 11.04 -8.50
C ILE A 129 3.12 12.30 -9.19
N TYR A 130 2.38 13.41 -9.16
CA TYR A 130 2.81 14.67 -9.77
C TYR A 130 4.17 15.16 -9.24
N ARG A 131 4.37 15.13 -7.92
CA ARG A 131 5.64 15.54 -7.28
C ARG A 131 6.79 14.60 -7.64
N LEU A 132 6.54 13.30 -7.67
CA LEU A 132 7.54 12.31 -8.08
C LEU A 132 7.97 12.54 -9.52
N LEU A 133 7.00 12.73 -10.43
CA LEU A 133 7.24 12.98 -11.85
C LEU A 133 8.03 14.26 -12.11
N LYS A 134 7.95 15.27 -11.23
CA LYS A 134 8.79 16.48 -11.31
C LYS A 134 10.23 16.28 -10.85
N SER A 135 10.55 15.19 -10.15
CA SER A 135 11.92 14.92 -9.72
C SER A 135 12.75 14.43 -10.90
N PRO A 136 13.99 14.94 -11.12
CA PRO A 136 14.78 14.65 -12.33
C PRO A 136 14.94 13.15 -12.63
N GLN A 137 15.15 12.35 -11.58
CA GLN A 137 15.34 10.91 -11.66
C GLN A 137 14.12 10.13 -12.17
N PHE A 138 12.91 10.64 -11.97
CA PHE A 138 11.66 10.00 -12.40
C PHE A 138 11.06 10.67 -13.64
N TYR A 139 11.39 11.93 -13.88
CA TYR A 139 11.01 12.63 -15.11
C TYR A 139 11.53 11.92 -16.36
N ALA A 140 12.74 11.33 -16.28
CA ALA A 140 13.31 10.52 -17.35
C ALA A 140 12.52 9.22 -17.64
N LEU A 141 11.68 8.75 -16.71
CA LEU A 141 10.81 7.59 -16.92
C LEU A 141 9.53 7.97 -17.66
N LEU A 142 9.19 9.26 -17.78
CA LEU A 142 8.00 9.66 -18.53
C LEU A 142 8.21 9.43 -20.03
N PRO A 143 7.21 8.91 -20.74
CA PRO A 143 7.17 8.96 -22.20
C PRO A 143 7.40 10.40 -22.68
N PRO A 144 8.16 10.63 -23.77
CA PRO A 144 8.46 11.97 -24.29
C PRO A 144 7.21 12.85 -24.47
N GLU A 145 6.09 12.26 -24.84
CA GLU A 145 4.81 12.92 -25.07
C GLU A 145 4.23 13.54 -23.80
N CYS A 146 4.56 13.00 -22.62
CA CYS A 146 4.10 13.49 -21.33
C CYS A 146 5.04 14.54 -20.72
N ARG A 147 6.23 14.75 -21.29
CA ARG A 147 7.25 15.64 -20.73
C ARG A 147 6.95 17.12 -20.98
N SER A 148 6.23 17.43 -22.06
CA SER A 148 5.84 18.79 -22.46
C SER A 148 4.48 19.24 -21.91
N CYS A 149 3.69 18.32 -21.34
CA CYS A 149 2.40 18.64 -20.75
C CYS A 149 2.59 19.33 -19.39
N SER A 150 2.27 20.63 -19.31
CA SER A 150 2.05 21.26 -18.00
C SER A 150 0.76 20.69 -17.41
N ILE A 151 0.88 19.70 -16.53
CA ILE A 151 -0.26 19.21 -15.77
C ILE A 151 -0.63 20.33 -14.78
N LYS A 152 -1.69 21.07 -15.11
CA LYS A 152 -2.38 21.99 -14.18
C LYS A 152 -3.33 21.15 -13.36
N VAL A 153 -3.09 21.07 -12.05
CA VAL A 153 -4.03 20.46 -11.10
C VAL A 153 -4.96 21.59 -10.66
N SER A 154 -6.24 21.49 -11.05
CA SER A 154 -7.32 22.39 -10.63
C SER A 154 -7.93 21.94 -9.32
#